data_AF-Q7YQ43-F1
#
_entry.id   AF-Q7YQ43-F1
#
_cell.length_a   1.000
_cell.length_b   1.000
_cell.length_c   1.000
_cell.angle_alpha   90.00
_cell.angle_beta   90.00
_cell.angle_gamma   90.00
#
_symmetry.space_group_name_H-M   'P 1'
#
loop_
_entity.id
_entity.type
_entity.pdbx_description
1 polymer ?
#
loop_
_entity_poly.entity_id
_entity_poly.type
_entity_poly.pdbx_seq_one_letter_code
_entity_poly.pdbx_strand_id
1 'polypeptide(L)' 'EFYVDLEKKETVWQLPMFQTYRRFDPQGALTNLAILKHNLNIMIERSNSTAATN' A
#
# COMPACT_ATOMS: atom_id res chain seq x y z
N GLU A 1 -12.95 6.80 1.44
CA GLU A 1 -11.92 5.77 1.66
C GLU A 1 -10.83 6.32 2.62
N PHE A 2 -9.82 5.54 2.98
CA PHE A 2 -8.70 5.97 3.84
C PHE A 2 -7.37 5.65 3.15
N TYR A 3 -6.26 6.18 3.64
CA TYR A 3 -4.92 5.75 3.23
C TYR A 3 -4.04 5.51 4.45
N VAL A 4 -2.91 4.82 4.25
CA VAL A 4 -1.90 4.64 5.30
C VAL A 4 -0.73 5.56 5.01
N ASP A 5 -0.43 6.45 5.95
CA ASP A 5 0.81 7.22 5.94
C ASP A 5 1.94 6.27 6.37
N LEU A 6 2.84 5.95 5.45
CA LEU A 6 3.91 4.97 5.68
C LEU A 6 5.04 5.53 6.57
N GLU A 7 5.23 6.85 6.58
CA GLU A 7 6.24 7.51 7.39
C GLU A 7 5.80 7.52 8.86
N LYS A 8 4.55 7.94 9.09
CA LYS A 8 3.96 7.99 10.43
C LYS A 8 3.45 6.62 10.90
N LYS A 9 3.28 5.67 9.98
CA LYS A 9 2.68 4.35 10.21
C LYS A 9 1.28 4.46 10.81
N GLU A 10 0.45 5.32 10.22
CA GLU A 10 -0.88 5.63 10.72
C GLU A 10 -1.94 5.55 9.62
N THR A 11 -3.16 5.20 10.02
CA THR A 11 -4.33 5.22 9.13
C THR A 11 -4.95 6.62 9.11
N VAL A 12 -4.93 7.26 7.94
CA VAL A 12 -5.53 8.58 7.71
C VAL A 12 -6.87 8.44 7.01
N TRP A 13 -7.93 8.90 7.66
CA TRP A 13 -9.29 8.89 7.11
C TRP A 13 -9.58 10.18 6.32
N GLN A 14 -10.09 10.05 5.10
CA GLN A 14 -10.53 11.21 4.30
C GLN A 14 -11.68 11.98 4.98
N LEU A 15 -12.58 11.25 5.65
CA LEU A 15 -13.65 11.82 6.46
C LEU A 15 -13.36 11.53 7.95
N PRO A 16 -13.05 12.56 8.77
CA PRO A 16 -12.62 12.37 10.16
C PRO A 16 -13.60 11.60 11.03
N MET A 17 -14.91 11.68 10.75
CA MET A 17 -15.94 10.96 11.50
C MET A 17 -15.68 9.45 11.55
N PHE A 18 -15.06 8.87 10.52
CA PHE A 18 -14.81 7.43 10.48
C PHE A 18 -13.70 6.95 11.41
N GLN A 19 -12.82 7.81 11.91
CA GLN A 19 -11.78 7.41 12.87
C GLN A 19 -12.37 6.80 14.15
N THR A 20 -13.59 7.20 14.50
CA THR A 20 -14.30 6.75 15.71
C THR A 20 -15.06 5.46 15.46
N TYR A 21 -15.57 5.24 14.25
CA TYR A 21 -16.45 4.11 13.91
C TYR A 21 -15.73 2.96 13.20
N ARG A 22 -14.58 3.22 12.58
CA ARG A 22 -13.80 2.24 11.82
C ARG A 22 -12.33 2.35 12.20
N ARG A 23 -11.68 1.20 12.28
CA ARG A 23 -10.25 1.09 12.56
C ARG A 23 -9.59 0.22 11.52
N PHE A 24 -8.36 0.57 11.18
CA PHE A 24 -7.51 -0.21 10.31
C PHE A 24 -6.12 -0.25 10.94
N ASP A 25 -5.53 -1.44 11.01
CA ASP A 25 -4.17 -1.62 11.49
C ASP A 25 -3.18 -1.28 10.35
N PRO A 26 -2.40 -0.19 10.48
CA PRO A 26 -1.43 0.22 9.46
C PRO A 26 -0.34 -0.82 9.22
N GLN A 27 -0.10 -1.76 10.16
CA GLN A 27 0.85 -2.85 9.97
C GLN A 27 0.45 -3.77 8.79
N GLY A 28 -0.86 -3.94 8.54
CA GLY A 28 -1.35 -4.70 7.38
C GLY A 28 -0.93 -4.08 6.05
N ALA A 29 -0.93 -2.74 5.95
CA ALA A 29 -0.48 -2.05 4.74
C ALA A 29 1.03 -2.20 4.52
N LEU A 30 1.85 -2.19 5.59
CA LEU A 30 3.29 -2.42 5.50
C LEU A 30 3.61 -3.84 4.99
N THR A 31 2.88 -4.85 5.48
CA THR A 31 3.00 -6.23 5.01
C THR A 31 2.62 -6.35 3.54
N ASN A 32 1.50 -5.75 3.13
CA ASN A 32 1.07 -5.75 1.74
C ASN A 32 2.07 -5.03 0.83
N LEU A 33 2.68 -3.93 1.29
CA LEU A 33 3.73 -3.23 0.54
C LEU A 33 4.97 -4.11 0.31
N ALA A 34 5.39 -4.88 1.32
CA ALA A 34 6.50 -5.81 1.18
C ALA A 34 6.20 -6.91 0.15
N ILE A 35 4.99 -7.47 0.19
CA ILE A 35 4.52 -8.46 -0.78
C ILE A 35 4.47 -7.85 -2.19
N LEU A 36 3.93 -6.65 -2.34
CA LEU A 36 3.86 -5.95 -3.62
C LEU A 36 5.25 -5.67 -4.20
N LYS A 37 6.21 -5.25 -3.38
CA LYS A 37 7.61 -5.06 -3.82
C LYS A 37 8.23 -6.37 -4.32
N HIS A 38 8.03 -7.47 -3.59
CA HIS A 38 8.51 -8.79 -4.01
C HIS A 38 7.88 -9.22 -5.34
N ASN A 39 6.56 -9.11 -5.46
CA ASN A 39 5.84 -9.47 -6.67
C ASN A 39 6.22 -8.59 -7.87
N LEU A 40 6.47 -7.30 -7.63
CA LEU A 40 6.94 -6.38 -8.68
C LEU A 40 8.30 -6.81 -9.22
N ASN A 41 9.25 -7.21 -8.35
CA ASN A 41 10.54 -7.73 -8.80
C ASN A 41 10.37 -8.97 -9.68
N ILE A 42 9.50 -9.91 -9.28
CA ILE A 42 9.18 -11.09 -10.10
C ILE A 42 8.58 -10.67 -11.46
N MET A 43 7.72 -9.66 -11.48
CA MET A 43 7.09 -9.19 -12.71
C MET A 43 8.11 -8.53 -13.65
N ILE A 44 9.05 -7.74 -13.11
CA ILE A 44 10.17 -7.15 -13.87
C ILE A 44 11.02 -8.25 -14.50
N GLU A 45 11.38 -9.28 -13.74
CA GLU A 45 12.14 -10.43 -14.26
C GLU A 45 11.37 -11.14 -15.38
N ARG A 46 10.07 -11.40 -15.18
CA ARG A 46 9.21 -12.06 -16.18
C ARG A 46 8.97 -11.23 -17.44
N SER A 47 8.97 -9.90 -17.34
CA SER A 47 8.77 -9.00 -18.47
C SER A 47 10.07 -8.64 -19.20
N ASN A 48 11.17 -9.33 -18.87
CA ASN A 48 12.51 -9.00 -19.37
C ASN A 48 12.87 -7.52 -19.15
N SER A 49 12.44 -6.96 -18.01
CA SER A 49 12.63 -5.55 -17.65
C SER A 49 12.07 -4.55 -18.66
N THR A 50 11.08 -4.94 -19.45
CA THR A 50 10.47 -4.07 -20.45
C THR A 50 9.56 -3.04 -19.76
N ALA A 51 9.78 -1.75 -20.02
CA ALA A 51 8.88 -0.70 -19.56
C ALA A 51 7.61 -0.68 -20.42
N ALA A 52 6.45 -0.47 -19.78
CA ALA A 52 5.21 -0.26 -20.50
C ALA A 52 5.27 1.06 -21.29
N THR A 53 4.82 1.04 -22.55
CA THR A 53 4.58 2.23 -23.37
C THR A 53 3.18 2.77 -23.09
N ASN A 54 3.09 4.08 -22.83
CA ASN A 54 1.84 4.82 -22.58
C ASN A 54 1.26 5.43 -23.86
#